data_AF-A0A0C4EVA0-F1
#
_entry.id   AF-A0A0C4EVA0-F1
#
_cell.length_a   1.000
_cell.length_b   1.000
_cell.length_c   1.000
_cell.angle_alpha   90.00
_cell.angle_beta   90.00
_cell.angle_gamma   90.00
#
_symmetry.space_group_name_H-M   'P 1'
#
loop_
_entity.id
_entity.type
_entity.pdbx_description
1 polymer ?
#
loop_
_entity_poly.entity_id
_entity_poly.type
_entity_poly.pdbx_seq_one_letter_code
_entity_poly.pdbx_strand_id
1 'polypeptide(L)'
;MWMANDGNYRELRYFSSWRQDRKIEQLLLPRELRLVTAQTSVPIGLAIVMTDDTSIGIETCEELFTPNSPHIQLSLEGVEIFLNSSASHHELRKLHTRIELIEEATEKAGGVYVYANQQGCDGDRIYYDGCSLISLNGKLICQGSQFSLQDVEVITTTVDLETVRTHRVGRNSRNQQAASNSPTASGYERVYVAADLTRFPAPVAVGQPIPATYHTPEEEIALGPACWLWDYLRRSGMKGYFVPLSGGIDSCATATIVYSMCTLVAKEARLGNQQVIDDAVRITGEKNDYVPLDAREFCNKIFHTCYMGTENSSPETRKRAKDLAEAIGSYHTDLNMDAVVTSIRTLFAVTTGKTPLFKIHGGTQTENLALQNIQARLRMLLSYMFAQLSPWVRGFNGGLLVLGSANVDESLRGYMTKYDCSSADINPIGGISKTDLKRFIAYAQTKFDLPILEHFLTAVPTAELEPITSDYVQADEVDMGMTYDELSIFGRLRKVEKCGPYSMFRRLVQDWSSFLSPIESSP
;
A
#
# COMPACT_ATOMS: atom_id res chain seq x y z
N MET A 1 -20.17 12.64 15.95
CA MET A 1 -19.18 11.67 15.46
C MET A 1 -19.21 11.61 13.95
N TRP A 2 -18.05 11.61 13.30
CA TRP A 2 -17.92 11.60 11.83
C TRP A 2 -17.41 10.25 11.33
N MET A 3 -17.82 9.87 10.12
CA MET A 3 -17.49 8.57 9.51
C MET A 3 -16.90 8.75 8.13
N ALA A 4 -15.92 7.93 7.79
CA ALA A 4 -15.27 7.91 6.49
C ALA A 4 -16.15 7.21 5.44
N ASN A 5 -16.42 7.88 4.32
CA ASN A 5 -17.27 7.34 3.25
C ASN A 5 -16.79 7.69 1.83
N ASP A 6 -15.55 8.13 1.69
CA ASP A 6 -14.87 8.45 0.45
C ASP A 6 -13.75 7.43 0.15
N GLY A 7 -13.15 7.51 -1.04
CA GLY A 7 -12.04 6.62 -1.42
C GLY A 7 -12.37 5.13 -1.27
N ASN A 8 -11.63 4.44 -0.40
CA ASN A 8 -11.83 3.03 -0.03
C ASN A 8 -12.80 2.83 1.15
N TYR A 9 -13.07 3.87 1.95
CA TYR A 9 -13.89 3.78 3.16
C TYR A 9 -15.39 3.85 2.85
N ARG A 10 -16.19 3.01 3.52
CA ARG A 10 -17.65 2.94 3.33
C ARG A 10 -18.37 2.69 4.66
N GLU A 11 -17.96 3.37 5.73
CA GLU A 11 -18.44 3.11 7.09
C GLU A 11 -19.95 3.27 7.23
N LEU A 12 -20.55 4.23 6.51
CA LEU A 12 -22.01 4.47 6.48
C LEU A 12 -22.83 3.26 5.98
N ARG A 13 -22.18 2.27 5.36
CA ARG A 13 -22.82 1.02 4.97
C ARG A 13 -23.14 0.13 6.18
N TYR A 14 -22.33 0.19 7.24
CA TYR A 14 -22.38 -0.74 8.37
C TYR A 14 -22.67 -0.04 9.70
N PHE A 15 -22.29 1.23 9.84
CA PHE A 15 -22.38 1.97 11.09
C PHE A 15 -23.29 3.18 10.97
N SER A 16 -23.90 3.56 12.10
CA SER A 16 -24.65 4.81 12.25
C SER A 16 -23.84 5.80 13.08
N SER A 17 -23.87 7.07 12.70
CA SER A 17 -23.12 8.10 13.43
C SER A 17 -23.83 8.37 14.75
N TRP A 18 -23.06 8.52 15.82
CA TRP A 18 -23.59 9.08 17.05
C TRP A 18 -23.96 10.55 16.81
N ARG A 19 -25.27 10.83 16.80
CA ARG A 19 -25.86 12.16 16.53
C ARG A 19 -26.21 12.96 17.78
N GLN A 20 -26.23 12.32 18.95
CA GLN A 20 -26.46 13.05 20.19
C GLN A 20 -25.20 13.82 20.55
N ASP A 21 -25.23 15.12 20.31
CA ASP A 21 -24.07 15.97 20.54
C ASP A 21 -23.74 16.01 22.03
N ARG A 22 -22.52 15.58 22.38
CA ARG A 22 -21.92 15.70 23.71
C ARG A 22 -22.70 15.03 24.85
N LYS A 23 -23.49 14.01 24.54
CA LYS A 23 -24.31 13.26 25.49
C LYS A 23 -23.96 11.79 25.55
N ILE A 24 -24.27 11.17 26.69
CA ILE A 24 -24.21 9.72 26.90
C ILE A 24 -25.61 9.14 27.10
N GLU A 25 -25.76 7.87 26.75
CA GLU A 25 -26.86 7.00 27.13
C GLU A 25 -26.37 5.86 28.01
N GLN A 26 -27.31 5.10 28.60
CA GLN A 26 -26.99 3.88 29.34
C GLN A 26 -27.17 2.66 28.44
N LEU A 27 -26.07 2.03 28.05
CA LEU A 27 -26.07 0.77 27.32
C LEU A 27 -26.25 -0.39 28.30
N LEU A 28 -27.33 -1.16 28.16
CA LEU A 28 -27.50 -2.40 28.91
C LEU A 28 -26.48 -3.44 28.45
N LEU A 29 -25.68 -3.96 29.38
CA LEU A 29 -24.68 -4.96 29.05
C LEU A 29 -25.31 -6.35 28.81
N PRO A 30 -24.81 -7.13 27.82
CA PRO A 30 -25.11 -8.55 27.68
C PRO A 30 -24.88 -9.32 28.99
N ARG A 31 -25.68 -10.36 29.23
CA ARG A 31 -25.66 -11.11 30.50
C ARG A 31 -24.27 -11.63 30.85
N GLU A 32 -23.54 -12.08 29.85
CA GLU A 32 -22.19 -12.62 29.94
C GLU A 32 -21.23 -11.55 30.50
N LEU A 33 -21.31 -10.32 30.00
CA LEU A 33 -20.50 -9.20 30.52
C LEU A 33 -20.94 -8.81 31.93
N ARG A 34 -22.24 -8.79 32.23
CA ARG A 34 -22.74 -8.46 33.58
C ARG A 34 -22.22 -9.41 34.66
N LEU A 35 -22.11 -10.70 34.33
CA LEU A 35 -21.57 -11.70 35.26
C LEU A 35 -20.09 -11.47 35.56
N VAL A 36 -19.33 -10.97 34.59
CA VAL A 36 -17.88 -10.73 34.73
C VAL A 36 -17.60 -9.37 35.36
N THR A 37 -18.31 -8.31 34.94
CA THR A 37 -18.03 -6.94 35.38
C THR A 37 -18.82 -6.52 36.61
N ALA A 38 -19.85 -7.29 36.99
CA ALA A 38 -20.83 -6.94 38.02
C ALA A 38 -21.57 -5.60 37.76
N GLN A 39 -21.55 -5.10 36.52
CA GLN A 39 -22.26 -3.90 36.10
C GLN A 39 -23.51 -4.28 35.33
N THR A 40 -24.63 -3.55 35.50
CA THR A 40 -25.84 -3.79 34.71
C THR A 40 -25.81 -3.04 33.38
N SER A 41 -25.32 -1.81 33.38
CA SER A 41 -25.18 -0.95 32.22
C SER A 41 -23.87 -0.18 32.29
N VAL A 42 -23.49 0.44 31.17
CA VAL A 42 -22.36 1.36 31.05
C VAL A 42 -22.74 2.61 30.26
N PRO A 43 -22.07 3.75 30.48
CA PRO A 43 -22.17 4.90 29.59
C PRO A 43 -21.76 4.55 28.16
N ILE A 44 -22.54 5.00 27.18
CA ILE A 44 -22.19 4.99 25.75
C ILE A 44 -22.45 6.37 25.15
N GLY A 45 -21.52 6.89 24.35
CA GLY A 45 -21.68 8.18 23.68
C GLY A 45 -20.43 9.03 23.71
N LEU A 46 -20.59 10.35 23.66
CA LEU A 46 -19.50 11.32 23.64
C LEU A 46 -19.33 11.93 25.04
N ALA A 47 -18.23 11.61 25.69
CA ALA A 47 -17.91 12.07 27.04
C ALA A 47 -16.42 12.35 27.22
N ILE A 48 -16.09 13.12 28.25
CA ILE A 48 -14.74 13.27 28.77
C ILE A 48 -14.55 12.25 29.89
N VAL A 49 -13.45 11.50 29.85
CA VAL A 49 -13.05 10.64 30.97
C VAL A 49 -12.22 11.47 31.94
N MET A 50 -12.67 11.57 33.17
CA MET A 50 -12.00 12.27 34.26
C MET A 50 -11.32 11.26 35.17
N THR A 51 -10.06 11.52 35.49
CA THR A 51 -9.28 10.79 36.51
C THR A 51 -9.02 11.72 37.70
N ASP A 52 -8.37 11.23 38.75
CA ASP A 52 -8.05 12.04 39.92
C ASP A 52 -7.06 13.19 39.58
N ASP A 53 -6.24 13.01 38.53
CA ASP A 53 -5.12 13.89 38.19
C ASP A 53 -5.11 14.45 36.76
N THR A 54 -5.92 13.92 35.84
CA THR A 54 -6.04 14.42 34.46
C THR A 54 -7.41 14.16 33.81
N SER A 55 -7.54 14.55 32.54
CA SER A 55 -8.73 14.36 31.71
C SER A 55 -8.37 13.89 30.30
N ILE A 56 -9.15 12.92 29.81
CA ILE A 56 -8.92 12.22 28.56
C ILE A 56 -10.12 12.42 27.63
N GLY A 57 -9.83 12.80 26.40
CA GLY A 57 -10.81 12.89 25.31
C GLY A 57 -10.50 11.84 24.25
N ILE A 58 -11.56 11.37 23.60
CA ILE A 58 -11.46 10.37 22.54
C ILE A 58 -11.84 11.04 21.22
N GLU A 59 -11.02 10.81 20.21
CA GLU A 59 -11.26 11.15 18.81
C GLU A 59 -11.09 9.85 18.00
N THR A 60 -11.85 9.63 16.94
CA THR A 60 -11.74 8.39 16.15
C THR A 60 -11.37 8.67 14.71
N CYS A 61 -10.21 8.16 14.28
CA CYS A 61 -9.74 8.14 12.89
C CYS A 61 -10.05 9.43 12.11
N GLU A 62 -11.08 9.38 11.25
CA GLU A 62 -11.52 10.43 10.34
C GLU A 62 -11.81 11.77 11.05
N GLU A 63 -12.22 11.73 12.32
CA GLU A 63 -12.60 12.93 13.07
C GLU A 63 -11.47 13.97 13.16
N LEU A 64 -10.20 13.53 13.20
CA LEU A 64 -9.02 14.40 13.15
C LEU A 64 -9.02 15.30 11.91
N PHE A 65 -9.44 14.76 10.77
CA PHE A 65 -9.35 15.41 9.46
C PHE A 65 -10.54 16.34 9.17
N THR A 66 -11.54 16.38 10.05
CA THR A 66 -12.73 17.22 9.85
C THR A 66 -12.46 18.69 10.17
N PRO A 67 -13.14 19.66 9.53
CA PRO A 67 -12.89 21.08 9.81
C PRO A 67 -13.19 21.52 11.25
N ASN A 68 -14.10 20.82 11.93
CA ASN A 68 -14.47 21.07 13.32
C ASN A 68 -14.24 19.79 14.14
N SER A 69 -12.98 19.37 14.21
CA SER A 69 -12.57 18.14 14.90
C SER A 69 -12.91 18.17 16.40
N PRO A 70 -13.28 17.04 17.01
CA PRO A 70 -13.60 16.93 18.43
C PRO A 70 -12.53 17.49 19.36
N HIS A 71 -11.24 17.31 19.06
CA HIS A 71 -10.15 17.80 19.91
C HIS A 71 -10.23 19.31 20.17
N ILE A 72 -10.80 20.11 19.25
CA ILE A 72 -10.95 21.55 19.43
C ILE A 72 -11.81 21.82 20.67
N GLN A 73 -13.01 21.25 20.72
CA GLN A 73 -13.97 21.48 21.81
C GLN A 73 -13.54 20.78 23.09
N LEU A 74 -13.06 19.55 22.99
CA LEU A 74 -12.49 18.81 24.11
C LEU A 74 -11.35 19.61 24.79
N SER A 75 -10.47 20.22 23.99
CA SER A 75 -9.38 21.04 24.53
C SER A 75 -9.89 22.28 25.27
N LEU A 76 -10.94 22.94 24.76
CA LEU A 76 -11.53 24.11 25.40
C LEU A 76 -12.23 23.74 26.72
N GLU A 77 -12.71 22.51 26.85
CA GLU A 77 -13.30 21.97 28.10
C GLU A 77 -12.27 21.40 29.08
N GLY A 78 -10.98 21.49 28.75
CA GLY A 78 -9.87 21.20 29.65
C GLY A 78 -9.19 19.85 29.44
N VAL A 79 -9.63 19.03 28.49
CA VAL A 79 -9.00 17.73 28.15
C VAL A 79 -7.51 17.92 27.93
N GLU A 80 -6.66 17.13 28.60
CA GLU A 80 -5.20 17.23 28.49
C GLU A 80 -4.60 16.16 27.58
N ILE A 81 -5.27 15.00 27.47
CA ILE A 81 -4.84 13.87 26.67
C ILE A 81 -5.92 13.51 25.63
N PHE A 82 -5.55 13.46 24.36
CA PHE A 82 -6.40 13.03 23.26
C PHE A 82 -5.95 11.64 22.79
N LEU A 83 -6.89 10.69 22.74
CA LEU A 83 -6.64 9.36 22.19
C LEU A 83 -7.31 9.26 20.82
N ASN A 84 -6.55 8.88 19.80
CA ASN A 84 -7.05 8.58 18.47
C ASN A 84 -6.73 7.15 18.06
N SER A 85 -7.77 6.33 17.93
CA SER A 85 -7.69 5.00 17.33
C SER A 85 -8.03 5.09 15.85
N SER A 86 -7.16 4.57 15.00
CA SER A 86 -7.24 4.68 13.55
C SER A 86 -7.08 3.35 12.83
N ALA A 87 -7.66 3.31 11.62
CA ALA A 87 -7.40 2.31 10.60
C ALA A 87 -7.16 3.07 9.28
N SER A 88 -6.08 3.85 9.25
CA SER A 88 -5.68 4.70 8.14
C SER A 88 -4.71 3.95 7.23
N HIS A 89 -5.11 3.73 5.98
CA HIS A 89 -4.30 2.97 5.02
C HIS A 89 -3.17 3.78 4.39
N HIS A 90 -2.17 3.05 3.88
CA HIS A 90 -1.08 3.58 3.09
C HIS A 90 -1.62 4.26 1.82
N GLU A 91 -1.17 5.48 1.62
CA GLU A 91 -1.27 6.20 0.37
C GLU A 91 0.10 6.83 0.12
N LEU A 92 0.69 6.52 -1.04
CA LEU A 92 2.06 6.90 -1.36
C LEU A 92 2.26 8.42 -1.15
N ARG A 93 3.23 8.79 -0.30
CA ARG A 93 3.58 10.18 0.10
C ARG A 93 2.62 10.88 1.06
N LYS A 94 1.61 10.22 1.64
CA LYS A 94 0.60 10.90 2.49
C LYS A 94 0.99 11.11 3.94
N LEU A 95 1.98 10.38 4.46
CA LEU A 95 2.26 10.34 5.91
C LEU A 95 2.47 11.74 6.52
N HIS A 96 3.15 12.64 5.82
CA HIS A 96 3.38 14.02 6.27
C HIS A 96 2.09 14.74 6.67
N THR A 97 1.02 14.62 5.89
CA THR A 97 -0.27 15.27 6.19
C THR A 97 -0.84 14.78 7.53
N ARG A 98 -0.68 13.49 7.84
CA ARG A 98 -1.16 12.91 9.11
C ARG A 98 -0.37 13.47 10.30
N ILE A 99 0.96 13.48 10.21
CA ILE A 99 1.84 13.99 11.27
C ILE A 99 1.59 15.48 11.50
N GLU A 100 1.58 16.27 10.42
CA GLU A 100 1.37 17.73 10.47
C GLU A 100 0.02 18.09 11.11
N LEU A 101 -1.07 17.38 10.77
CA LEU A 101 -2.37 17.64 11.39
C LEU A 101 -2.38 17.37 12.90
N ILE A 102 -1.70 16.32 13.36
CA ILE A 102 -1.62 15.98 14.80
C ILE A 102 -0.73 17.00 15.54
N GLU A 103 0.40 17.38 14.95
CA GLU A 103 1.26 18.43 15.50
C GLU A 103 0.50 19.76 15.56
N GLU A 104 -0.17 20.19 14.49
CA GLU A 104 -0.96 21.42 14.47
C GLU A 104 -2.11 21.42 15.49
N ALA A 105 -2.81 20.29 15.65
CA ALA A 105 -3.88 20.14 16.62
C ALA A 105 -3.35 20.41 18.05
N THR A 106 -2.25 19.78 18.41
CA THR A 106 -1.62 19.95 19.74
C THR A 106 -0.90 21.28 19.90
N GLU A 107 -0.36 21.86 18.84
CA GLU A 107 0.25 23.19 18.86
C GLU A 107 -0.79 24.24 19.21
N LYS A 108 -1.94 24.24 18.51
CA LYS A 108 -3.04 25.19 18.71
C LYS A 108 -3.74 24.99 20.06
N ALA A 109 -4.07 23.76 20.41
CA ALA A 109 -4.87 23.44 21.58
C ALA A 109 -4.07 23.30 22.89
N GLY A 110 -2.79 22.93 22.79
CA GLY A 110 -2.04 22.30 23.87
C GLY A 110 -2.59 20.91 24.21
N GLY A 111 -1.74 20.01 24.68
CA GLY A 111 -2.12 18.66 25.09
C GLY A 111 -1.20 17.58 24.55
N VAL A 112 -1.43 16.37 25.03
CA VAL A 112 -0.82 15.13 24.56
C VAL A 112 -1.77 14.49 23.56
N TYR A 113 -1.31 14.11 22.39
CA TYR A 113 -2.10 13.40 21.39
C TYR A 113 -1.46 12.04 21.12
N VAL A 114 -2.20 10.98 21.44
CA VAL A 114 -1.77 9.59 21.28
C VAL A 114 -2.53 9.01 20.10
N TYR A 115 -1.81 8.73 19.02
CA TYR A 115 -2.35 8.17 17.80
C TYR A 115 -1.92 6.71 17.67
N ALA A 116 -2.89 5.81 17.54
CA ALA A 116 -2.66 4.40 17.30
C ALA A 116 -3.33 4.00 15.99
N ASN A 117 -2.62 3.26 15.14
CA ASN A 117 -3.12 2.81 13.86
C ASN A 117 -2.88 1.32 13.65
N GLN A 118 -3.77 0.69 12.88
CA GLN A 118 -3.55 -0.66 12.37
C GLN A 118 -2.28 -0.68 11.49
N GLN A 119 -1.57 -1.82 11.51
CA GLN A 119 -0.41 -2.06 10.66
C GLN A 119 -0.54 -3.44 9.98
N GLY A 120 -0.23 -3.51 8.69
CA GLY A 120 -0.32 -4.75 7.91
C GLY A 120 -1.53 -4.81 6.97
N CYS A 121 -1.75 -5.98 6.38
CA CYS A 121 -2.90 -6.31 5.53
C CYS A 121 -3.89 -7.18 6.29
N ASP A 122 -5.18 -6.84 6.35
CA ASP A 122 -6.21 -7.60 7.08
C ASP A 122 -7.13 -8.47 6.21
N GLY A 123 -6.76 -8.66 4.93
CA GLY A 123 -7.43 -9.62 4.05
C GLY A 123 -7.95 -9.03 2.74
N ASP A 124 -7.56 -7.80 2.38
CA ASP A 124 -7.93 -7.20 1.12
C ASP A 124 -6.72 -6.55 0.38
N ARG A 125 -7.00 -5.61 -0.52
CA ARG A 125 -5.98 -4.91 -1.33
C ARG A 125 -5.30 -3.75 -0.61
N ILE A 126 -5.69 -3.47 0.63
CA ILE A 126 -5.25 -2.32 1.39
C ILE A 126 -4.15 -2.77 2.35
N TYR A 127 -3.15 -1.89 2.52
CA TYR A 127 -2.14 -2.04 3.55
C TYR A 127 -2.30 -0.88 4.54
N TYR A 128 -2.43 -1.17 5.82
CA TYR A 128 -2.44 -0.18 6.89
C TYR A 128 -1.00 0.11 7.31
N ASP A 129 -0.62 1.39 7.28
CA ASP A 129 0.78 1.81 7.39
C ASP A 129 1.22 2.16 8.81
N GLY A 130 0.47 1.72 9.84
CA GLY A 130 0.85 1.94 11.23
C GLY A 130 1.19 3.41 11.49
N CYS A 131 2.46 3.65 11.82
CA CYS A 131 2.98 4.96 12.21
C CYS A 131 2.17 5.55 13.37
N SER A 132 1.90 4.72 14.38
CA SER A 132 1.45 5.17 15.69
C SER A 132 2.40 6.23 16.21
N LEU A 133 1.91 7.29 16.85
CA LEU A 133 2.75 8.39 17.28
C LEU A 133 2.20 9.11 18.51
N ILE A 134 3.07 9.82 19.22
CA ILE A 134 2.73 10.63 20.38
C ILE A 134 3.26 12.04 20.15
N SER A 135 2.36 13.04 20.13
CA SER A 135 2.68 14.46 20.06
C SER A 135 2.38 15.16 21.38
N LEU A 136 3.19 16.13 21.76
CA LEU A 136 3.00 17.01 22.91
C LEU A 136 3.18 18.45 22.47
N ASN A 137 2.12 19.27 22.59
CA ASN A 137 2.16 20.71 22.34
C ASN A 137 2.86 21.10 21.00
N GLY A 138 2.50 20.43 19.90
CA GLY A 138 3.08 20.72 18.58
C GLY A 138 4.45 20.11 18.31
N LYS A 139 4.87 19.16 19.14
CA LYS A 139 6.13 18.44 19.00
C LYS A 139 5.89 16.93 19.01
N LEU A 140 6.31 16.27 17.95
CA LEU A 140 6.45 14.82 17.94
C LEU A 140 7.45 14.35 19.00
N ILE A 141 7.02 13.43 19.87
CA ILE A 141 7.84 12.86 20.96
C ILE A 141 8.24 11.42 20.64
N CYS A 142 7.34 10.67 20.00
CA CYS A 142 7.56 9.27 19.68
C CYS A 142 6.84 8.93 18.37
N GLN A 143 7.48 8.13 17.52
CA GLN A 143 6.97 7.69 16.23
C GLN A 143 7.29 6.19 16.06
N GLY A 144 6.27 5.39 15.77
CA GLY A 144 6.38 3.98 15.42
C GLY A 144 6.72 3.76 13.95
N SER A 145 6.87 2.51 13.57
CA SER A 145 7.23 2.11 12.22
C SER A 145 6.08 2.36 11.24
N GLN A 146 6.38 2.79 10.01
CA GLN A 146 5.38 2.85 8.94
C GLN A 146 5.14 1.46 8.32
N PHE A 147 6.21 0.69 8.13
CA PHE A 147 6.16 -0.64 7.55
C PHE A 147 6.95 -1.61 8.43
N SER A 148 6.34 -2.73 8.81
CA SER A 148 6.94 -3.73 9.69
C SER A 148 6.33 -5.10 9.42
N LEU A 149 7.09 -6.16 9.71
CA LEU A 149 6.57 -7.53 9.73
C LEU A 149 6.14 -7.98 11.14
N GLN A 150 6.26 -7.09 12.14
CA GLN A 150 5.83 -7.35 13.51
C GLN A 150 4.31 -7.25 13.61
N ASP A 151 3.65 -8.29 14.13
CA ASP A 151 2.20 -8.26 14.35
C ASP A 151 1.77 -7.23 15.41
N VAL A 152 2.65 -6.88 16.36
CA VAL A 152 2.38 -5.91 17.42
C VAL A 152 3.58 -5.01 17.65
N GLU A 153 3.39 -3.71 17.46
CA GLU A 153 4.33 -2.65 17.86
C GLU A 153 3.68 -1.77 18.95
N VAL A 154 4.38 -1.56 20.05
CA VAL A 154 3.95 -0.67 21.13
C VAL A 154 4.99 0.43 21.31
N ILE A 155 4.57 1.68 21.13
CA ILE A 155 5.38 2.84 21.46
C ILE A 155 4.95 3.44 22.80
N THR A 156 5.92 3.90 23.58
CA THR A 156 5.67 4.53 24.88
C THR A 156 6.58 5.71 25.08
N THR A 157 6.08 6.75 25.75
CA THR A 157 6.90 7.86 26.23
C THR A 157 6.35 8.38 27.55
N THR A 158 7.21 9.02 28.34
CA THR A 158 6.79 9.69 29.59
C THR A 158 6.63 11.17 29.30
N VAL A 159 5.48 11.75 29.66
CA VAL A 159 5.18 13.17 29.48
C VAL A 159 4.87 13.81 30.82
N ASP A 160 5.27 15.07 30.98
CA ASP A 160 4.88 15.89 32.13
C ASP A 160 3.65 16.73 31.77
N LEU A 161 2.53 16.46 32.44
CA LEU A 161 1.27 17.18 32.21
C LEU A 161 1.34 18.66 32.63
N GLU A 162 2.27 19.04 33.50
CA GLU A 162 2.52 20.46 33.79
C GLU A 162 3.01 21.22 32.56
N THR A 163 3.66 20.53 31.61
CA THR A 163 4.04 21.13 30.32
C THR A 163 2.82 21.48 29.47
N VAL A 164 1.74 20.69 29.53
CA VAL A 164 0.45 21.02 28.88
C VAL A 164 -0.19 22.24 29.54
N ARG A 165 -0.24 22.25 30.87
CA ARG A 165 -0.86 23.31 31.68
C ARG A 165 -0.15 24.65 31.44
N THR A 166 1.18 24.66 31.51
CA THR A 166 2.01 25.85 31.27
C THR A 166 1.92 26.35 29.83
N HIS A 167 1.92 25.46 28.83
CA HIS A 167 1.70 25.85 27.42
C HIS A 167 0.37 26.57 27.22
N ARG A 168 -0.70 26.09 27.86
CA ARG A 168 -2.03 26.71 27.80
C ARG A 168 -2.09 28.03 28.56
N VAL A 169 -1.43 28.15 29.71
CA VAL A 169 -1.31 29.42 30.45
C VAL A 169 -0.68 30.50 29.57
N GLY A 170 0.33 30.15 28.76
CA GLY A 170 0.96 31.07 27.82
C GLY A 170 0.08 31.55 26.66
N ARG A 171 -1.10 30.94 26.43
CA ARG A 171 -1.99 31.24 25.28
C ARG A 171 -3.29 31.90 25.71
N ASN A 172 -3.22 33.20 26.01
CA ASN A 172 -4.36 33.98 26.50
C ASN A 172 -5.59 33.99 25.57
N SER A 173 -5.42 34.05 24.25
CA SER A 173 -6.53 34.03 23.29
C SER A 173 -7.31 32.71 23.32
N ARG A 174 -6.61 31.58 23.47
CA ARG A 174 -7.24 30.27 23.68
C ARG A 174 -7.99 30.23 25.01
N ASN A 175 -7.43 30.82 26.07
CA ASN A 175 -8.10 30.87 27.38
C ASN A 175 -9.38 31.72 27.36
N GLN A 176 -9.41 32.81 26.58
CA GLN A 176 -10.64 33.56 26.33
C GLN A 176 -11.71 32.72 25.62
N GLN A 177 -11.32 31.93 24.61
CA GLN A 177 -12.24 31.00 23.96
C GLN A 177 -12.77 29.94 24.94
N ALA A 178 -11.90 29.35 25.76
CA ALA A 178 -12.28 28.38 26.77
C ALA A 178 -13.27 28.97 27.79
N ALA A 179 -13.03 30.20 28.25
CA ALA A 179 -13.93 30.91 29.17
C ALA A 179 -15.28 31.26 28.52
N SER A 180 -15.29 31.58 27.22
CA SER A 180 -16.53 31.84 26.46
C SER A 180 -17.33 30.56 26.16
N ASN A 181 -16.68 29.39 26.22
CA ASN A 181 -17.30 28.09 26.02
C ASN A 181 -18.04 27.66 27.30
N SER A 182 -19.19 28.29 27.59
CA SER A 182 -19.96 28.01 28.81
C SER A 182 -20.58 26.59 28.78
N PRO A 183 -20.24 25.68 29.72
CA PRO A 183 -20.71 24.29 29.70
C PRO A 183 -22.21 24.11 30.02
N THR A 184 -22.93 25.17 30.39
CA THR A 184 -24.15 25.09 31.19
C THR A 184 -25.42 24.63 30.45
N ALA A 185 -25.32 24.23 29.18
CA ALA A 185 -26.38 23.48 28.49
C ALA A 185 -25.88 22.49 27.39
N SER A 186 -24.61 22.56 27.00
CA SER A 186 -24.05 21.85 25.84
C SER A 186 -22.58 21.42 26.01
N GLY A 187 -22.09 21.26 27.23
CA GLY A 187 -20.75 20.70 27.49
C GLY A 187 -20.71 19.18 27.33
N TYR A 188 -19.52 18.60 27.21
CA TYR A 188 -19.36 17.14 27.27
C TYR A 188 -19.73 16.63 28.67
N GLU A 189 -20.52 15.57 28.72
CA GLU A 189 -20.71 14.81 29.96
C GLU A 189 -19.37 14.21 30.43
N ARG A 190 -19.21 14.09 31.75
CA ARG A 190 -17.96 13.63 32.38
C ARG A 190 -18.16 12.29 33.06
N VAL A 191 -17.37 11.30 32.66
CA VAL A 191 -17.34 9.98 33.30
C VAL A 191 -16.13 9.94 34.22
N TYR A 192 -16.37 9.81 35.52
CA TYR A 192 -15.31 9.77 36.52
C TYR A 192 -14.79 8.36 36.71
N VAL A 193 -13.46 8.21 36.69
CA VAL A 193 -12.74 6.98 36.99
C VAL A 193 -11.80 7.29 38.15
N ALA A 194 -12.05 6.67 39.30
CA ALA A 194 -11.20 6.80 40.49
C ALA A 194 -9.86 6.07 40.27
N ALA A 195 -8.89 6.78 39.72
CA ALA A 195 -7.54 6.32 39.42
C ALA A 195 -6.62 7.53 39.20
N ASP A 196 -5.35 7.38 39.61
CA ASP A 196 -4.27 8.27 39.21
C ASP A 196 -3.61 7.72 37.93
N LEU A 197 -3.50 8.56 36.89
CA LEU A 197 -2.78 8.18 35.67
C LEU A 197 -1.28 8.53 35.77
N THR A 198 -0.94 9.50 36.60
CA THR A 198 0.42 9.92 36.92
C THR A 198 0.96 9.13 38.11
N ARG A 199 2.29 9.02 38.20
CA ARG A 199 2.97 8.43 39.37
C ARG A 199 3.91 9.45 39.96
N PHE A 200 3.81 9.66 41.27
CA PHE A 200 4.73 10.53 42.02
C PHE A 200 5.36 9.78 43.21
N PRO A 201 6.68 9.91 43.46
CA PRO A 201 7.70 10.50 42.61
C PRO A 201 8.19 9.48 41.56
N ALA A 202 8.35 9.90 40.31
CA ALA A 202 8.93 9.04 39.28
C ALA A 202 10.37 9.51 38.96
N PRO A 203 11.41 8.68 39.15
CA PRO A 203 12.74 8.95 38.62
C PRO A 203 12.77 8.59 37.12
N VAL A 204 11.84 9.15 36.32
CA VAL A 204 11.65 8.73 34.93
C VAL A 204 11.99 9.89 34.00
N ALA A 205 12.85 9.61 33.03
CA ALA A 205 13.21 10.57 31.99
C ALA A 205 11.98 10.93 31.16
N VAL A 206 11.72 12.24 31.01
CA VAL A 206 10.65 12.75 30.14
C VAL A 206 11.10 12.66 28.68
N GLY A 207 10.20 12.22 27.82
CA GLY A 207 10.43 12.15 26.37
C GLY A 207 10.81 13.50 25.80
N GLN A 208 11.77 13.50 24.87
CA GLN A 208 12.24 14.71 24.21
C GLN A 208 11.66 14.80 22.79
N PRO A 209 11.45 16.01 22.25
CA PRO A 209 11.05 16.18 20.86
C PRO A 209 12.02 15.50 19.89
N ILE A 210 11.46 14.82 18.89
CA ILE A 210 12.19 14.19 17.79
C ILE A 210 11.74 14.77 16.45
N PRO A 211 12.62 14.83 15.43
CA PRO A 211 12.17 15.13 14.08
C PRO A 211 11.34 13.98 13.53
N ALA A 212 10.29 14.30 12.77
CA ALA A 212 9.52 13.31 12.03
C ALA A 212 10.41 12.62 10.98
N THR A 213 10.35 11.29 10.94
CA THR A 213 11.06 10.50 9.94
C THR A 213 10.09 10.10 8.84
N TYR A 214 10.48 10.37 7.59
CA TYR A 214 9.72 10.02 6.40
C TYR A 214 10.54 9.11 5.50
N HIS A 215 9.86 8.16 4.87
CA HIS A 215 10.42 7.40 3.78
C HIS A 215 10.36 8.21 2.49
N THR A 216 11.38 8.07 1.65
CA THR A 216 11.30 8.52 0.26
C THR A 216 10.23 7.71 -0.48
N PRO A 217 9.65 8.22 -1.58
CA PRO A 217 8.66 7.46 -2.34
C PRO A 217 9.15 6.08 -2.80
N GLU A 218 10.43 5.98 -3.16
CA GLU A 218 11.07 4.73 -3.56
C GLU A 218 11.20 3.75 -2.39
N GLU A 219 11.48 4.24 -1.19
CA GLU A 219 11.46 3.44 0.05
C GLU A 219 10.04 2.99 0.41
N GLU A 220 9.02 3.85 0.29
CA GLU A 220 7.63 3.46 0.51
C GLU A 220 7.21 2.33 -0.46
N ILE A 221 7.62 2.40 -1.73
CA ILE A 221 7.38 1.35 -2.72
C ILE A 221 8.15 0.07 -2.40
N ALA A 222 9.38 0.19 -1.89
CA ALA A 222 10.18 -0.96 -1.48
C ALA A 222 9.59 -1.67 -0.26
N LEU A 223 8.95 -0.95 0.66
CA LEU A 223 8.52 -1.47 1.96
C LEU A 223 7.03 -1.83 2.03
N GLY A 224 6.13 -0.95 1.57
CA GLY A 224 4.68 -1.13 1.71
C GLY A 224 4.16 -2.36 0.96
N PRO A 225 4.29 -2.41 -0.38
CA PRO A 225 3.95 -3.59 -1.17
C PRO A 225 4.67 -4.87 -0.69
N ALA A 226 5.90 -4.77 -0.19
CA ALA A 226 6.64 -5.92 0.33
C ALA A 226 6.02 -6.49 1.62
N CYS A 227 5.66 -5.63 2.58
CA CYS A 227 4.97 -6.04 3.81
C CYS A 227 3.56 -6.56 3.49
N TRP A 228 2.87 -5.94 2.51
CA TRP A 228 1.57 -6.42 2.04
C TRP A 228 1.65 -7.84 1.46
N LEU A 229 2.66 -8.11 0.61
CA LEU A 229 2.91 -9.46 0.10
C LEU A 229 3.18 -10.44 1.25
N TRP A 230 4.04 -10.10 2.21
CA TRP A 230 4.32 -10.98 3.34
C TRP A 230 3.05 -11.42 4.08
N ASP A 231 2.19 -10.46 4.42
CA ASP A 231 0.92 -10.73 5.08
C ASP A 231 -0.02 -11.57 4.20
N TYR A 232 -0.11 -11.27 2.90
CA TYR A 232 -0.92 -12.04 1.97
C TYR A 232 -0.46 -13.50 1.88
N LEU A 233 0.86 -13.73 1.76
CA LEU A 233 1.43 -15.07 1.66
C LEU A 233 1.19 -15.86 2.94
N ARG A 234 1.60 -15.31 4.10
CA ARG A 234 1.51 -16.05 5.36
C ARG A 234 0.04 -16.36 5.72
N ARG A 235 -0.91 -15.50 5.36
CA ARG A 235 -2.34 -15.67 5.69
C ARG A 235 -3.12 -16.50 4.66
N SER A 236 -2.67 -16.57 3.40
CA SER A 236 -3.38 -17.32 2.33
C SER A 236 -3.25 -18.84 2.44
N GLY A 237 -2.23 -19.34 3.16
CA GLY A 237 -1.89 -20.77 3.19
C GLY A 237 -1.13 -21.27 1.95
N MET A 238 -0.81 -20.36 1.02
CA MET A 238 -0.02 -20.67 -0.18
C MET A 238 1.47 -20.82 0.15
N LYS A 239 2.22 -21.40 -0.78
CA LYS A 239 3.63 -21.78 -0.57
C LYS A 239 4.64 -20.83 -1.20
N GLY A 240 4.14 -19.79 -1.86
CA GLY A 240 4.98 -18.78 -2.48
C GLY A 240 4.28 -18.07 -3.61
N TYR A 241 5.09 -17.54 -4.51
CA TYR A 241 4.69 -16.72 -5.64
C TYR A 241 5.18 -17.30 -6.96
N PHE A 242 4.42 -17.04 -8.01
CA PHE A 242 4.80 -17.24 -9.39
C PHE A 242 4.66 -15.92 -10.14
N VAL A 243 5.68 -15.50 -10.90
CA VAL A 243 5.56 -14.36 -11.81
C VAL A 243 6.02 -14.72 -13.24
N PRO A 244 5.24 -14.36 -14.27
CA PRO A 244 5.74 -14.35 -15.64
C PRO A 244 6.72 -13.18 -15.81
N LEU A 245 8.02 -13.48 -15.79
CA LEU A 245 9.08 -12.49 -15.84
C LEU A 245 9.44 -12.18 -17.31
N SER A 246 9.04 -11.02 -17.80
CA SER A 246 9.12 -10.66 -19.22
C SER A 246 10.45 -10.05 -19.66
N GLY A 247 11.31 -9.63 -18.72
CA GLY A 247 12.50 -8.84 -19.05
C GLY A 247 12.20 -7.34 -19.29
N GLY A 248 10.96 -6.92 -19.04
CA GLY A 248 10.51 -5.52 -19.00
C GLY A 248 10.48 -4.96 -17.58
N ILE A 249 10.33 -3.64 -17.46
CA ILE A 249 10.49 -2.93 -16.18
C ILE A 249 9.41 -3.26 -15.14
N ASP A 250 8.18 -3.54 -15.55
CA ASP A 250 7.08 -3.76 -14.60
C ASP A 250 7.20 -5.11 -13.91
N SER A 251 7.45 -6.18 -14.66
CA SER A 251 7.69 -7.51 -14.08
C SER A 251 8.99 -7.55 -13.27
N CYS A 252 9.99 -6.73 -13.66
CA CYS A 252 11.18 -6.47 -12.87
C CYS A 252 10.87 -5.79 -11.53
N ALA A 253 9.99 -4.79 -11.50
CA ALA A 253 9.58 -4.13 -10.26
C ALA A 253 8.83 -5.09 -9.34
N THR A 254 7.89 -5.88 -9.87
CA THR A 254 7.21 -6.94 -9.11
C THR A 254 8.20 -7.91 -8.49
N ALA A 255 9.17 -8.41 -9.27
CA ALA A 255 10.19 -9.33 -8.77
C ALA A 255 11.10 -8.68 -7.71
N THR A 256 11.44 -7.41 -7.89
CA THR A 256 12.25 -6.65 -6.94
C THR A 256 11.50 -6.39 -5.62
N ILE A 257 10.18 -6.17 -5.66
CA ILE A 257 9.34 -6.07 -4.45
C ILE A 257 9.30 -7.39 -3.69
N VAL A 258 9.16 -8.53 -4.38
CA VAL A 258 9.26 -9.86 -3.73
C VAL A 258 10.63 -10.05 -3.10
N TYR A 259 11.71 -9.61 -3.76
CA TYR A 259 13.04 -9.66 -3.16
C TYR A 259 13.16 -8.74 -1.95
N SER A 260 12.62 -7.52 -1.99
CA SER A 260 12.54 -6.62 -0.84
C SER A 260 11.87 -7.29 0.36
N MET A 261 10.72 -7.97 0.14
CA MET A 261 10.05 -8.77 1.16
C MET A 261 10.98 -9.84 1.75
N CYS A 262 11.73 -10.58 0.92
CA CYS A 262 12.70 -11.56 1.38
C CYS A 262 13.83 -10.92 2.22
N THR A 263 14.28 -9.71 1.87
CA THR A 263 15.27 -8.98 2.68
C THR A 263 14.72 -8.56 4.04
N LEU A 264 13.44 -8.19 4.12
CA LEU A 264 12.77 -7.87 5.38
C LEU A 264 12.64 -9.11 6.27
N VAL A 265 12.22 -10.25 5.71
CA VAL A 265 12.16 -11.52 6.43
C VAL A 265 13.55 -11.90 6.98
N ALA A 266 14.59 -11.79 6.15
CA ALA A 266 15.95 -12.09 6.60
C ALA A 266 16.46 -11.14 7.68
N LYS A 267 16.10 -9.85 7.59
CA LYS A 267 16.42 -8.86 8.63
C LYS A 267 15.74 -9.23 9.95
N GLU A 268 14.44 -9.50 9.94
CA GLU A 268 13.68 -9.85 11.16
C GLU A 268 14.15 -11.18 11.76
N ALA A 269 14.49 -12.17 10.93
CA ALA A 269 15.07 -13.42 11.39
C ALA A 269 16.42 -13.22 12.09
N ARG A 270 17.29 -12.33 11.58
CA ARG A 270 18.55 -11.95 12.24
C ARG A 270 18.33 -11.24 13.57
N LEU A 271 17.22 -10.51 13.71
CA LEU A 271 16.80 -9.86 14.96
C LEU A 271 16.12 -10.83 15.94
N GLY A 272 15.91 -12.10 15.55
CA GLY A 272 15.29 -13.11 16.41
C GLY A 272 13.77 -13.00 16.51
N ASN A 273 13.11 -12.42 15.51
CA ASN A 273 11.65 -12.34 15.47
C ASN A 273 11.03 -13.72 15.25
N GLN A 274 10.60 -14.38 16.33
CA GLN A 274 10.12 -15.75 16.31
C GLN A 274 8.87 -15.93 15.44
N GLN A 275 7.96 -14.95 15.44
CA GLN A 275 6.73 -15.00 14.63
C GLN A 275 7.07 -15.07 13.13
N VAL A 276 7.99 -14.21 12.66
CA VAL A 276 8.43 -14.21 11.25
C VAL A 276 9.17 -15.51 10.89
N ILE A 277 9.99 -16.03 11.80
CA ILE A 277 10.72 -17.29 11.59
C ILE A 277 9.73 -18.47 11.47
N ASP A 278 8.76 -18.58 12.38
CA ASP A 278 7.77 -19.65 12.37
C ASP A 278 6.90 -19.62 11.11
N ASP A 279 6.50 -18.41 10.67
CA ASP A 279 5.77 -18.22 9.42
C ASP A 279 6.61 -18.63 8.21
N ALA A 280 7.89 -18.25 8.16
CA ALA A 280 8.81 -18.64 7.09
C ALA A 280 9.03 -20.16 7.02
N VAL A 281 9.21 -20.82 8.16
CA VAL A 281 9.33 -22.29 8.25
C VAL A 281 8.05 -22.96 7.73
N ARG A 282 6.87 -22.47 8.15
CA ARG A 282 5.58 -23.01 7.69
C ARG A 282 5.34 -22.83 6.19
N ILE A 283 5.69 -21.67 5.63
CA ILE A 283 5.55 -21.38 4.19
C ILE A 283 6.47 -22.31 3.39
N THR A 284 7.75 -22.37 3.77
CA THR A 284 8.75 -23.16 3.04
C THR A 284 8.61 -24.66 3.22
N GLY A 285 8.00 -25.10 4.32
CA GLY A 285 7.92 -26.51 4.69
C GLY A 285 9.24 -27.09 5.18
N GLU A 286 10.19 -26.23 5.54
CA GLU A 286 11.48 -26.61 6.13
C GLU A 286 11.32 -27.13 7.56
N LYS A 287 12.40 -27.69 8.11
CA LYS A 287 12.45 -28.13 9.50
C LYS A 287 12.51 -26.94 10.46
N ASN A 288 12.12 -27.17 11.72
CA ASN A 288 12.07 -26.13 12.76
C ASN A 288 13.43 -25.52 13.13
N ASP A 289 14.55 -26.08 12.68
CA ASP A 289 15.90 -25.52 12.84
C ASP A 289 16.30 -24.56 11.71
N TYR A 290 15.47 -24.44 10.67
CA TYR A 290 15.67 -23.47 9.60
C TYR A 290 15.40 -22.04 10.06
N VAL A 291 16.33 -21.14 9.73
CA VAL A 291 16.20 -19.69 9.94
C VAL A 291 16.55 -18.99 8.63
N PRO A 292 15.64 -18.16 8.06
CA PRO A 292 15.83 -17.55 6.74
C PRO A 292 16.82 -16.36 6.79
N LEU A 293 18.10 -16.61 7.06
CA LEU A 293 19.11 -15.56 7.27
C LEU A 293 19.61 -14.91 5.97
N ASP A 294 19.49 -15.61 4.84
CA ASP A 294 19.86 -15.13 3.50
C ASP A 294 18.60 -14.92 2.66
N ALA A 295 18.43 -13.68 2.17
CA ALA A 295 17.28 -13.29 1.37
C ALA A 295 17.22 -14.04 0.03
N ARG A 296 18.37 -14.33 -0.60
CA ARG A 296 18.40 -15.05 -1.89
C ARG A 296 18.00 -16.51 -1.74
N GLU A 297 18.46 -17.14 -0.66
CA GLU A 297 18.10 -18.51 -0.30
C GLU A 297 16.60 -18.64 0.01
N PHE A 298 16.06 -17.73 0.82
CA PHE A 298 14.63 -17.68 1.10
C PHE A 298 13.81 -17.42 -0.17
N CYS A 299 14.23 -16.44 -0.99
CA CYS A 299 13.63 -16.12 -2.29
C CYS A 299 13.58 -17.35 -3.20
N ASN A 300 14.62 -18.18 -3.23
CA ASN A 300 14.64 -19.40 -4.05
C ASN A 300 13.52 -20.38 -3.67
N LYS A 301 13.19 -20.50 -2.38
CA LYS A 301 12.17 -21.43 -1.91
C LYS A 301 10.76 -20.96 -2.26
N ILE A 302 10.50 -19.67 -2.10
CA ILE A 302 9.14 -19.13 -2.19
C ILE A 302 8.83 -18.42 -3.51
N PHE A 303 9.82 -18.07 -4.33
CA PHE A 303 9.59 -17.27 -5.53
C PHE A 303 10.00 -18.00 -6.80
N HIS A 304 9.02 -18.24 -7.66
CA HIS A 304 9.21 -18.86 -8.96
C HIS A 304 9.01 -17.80 -10.05
N THR A 305 10.00 -17.68 -10.93
CA THR A 305 9.95 -16.78 -12.08
C THR A 305 9.93 -17.60 -13.36
N CYS A 306 9.19 -17.16 -14.37
CA CYS A 306 9.18 -17.84 -15.66
C CYS A 306 9.25 -16.86 -16.83
N TYR A 307 10.28 -16.99 -17.67
CA TYR A 307 10.31 -16.35 -18.97
C TYR A 307 9.58 -17.24 -19.99
N MET A 308 8.64 -16.65 -20.73
CA MET A 308 7.79 -17.37 -21.68
C MET A 308 7.90 -16.75 -23.07
N GLY A 309 8.92 -17.17 -23.81
CA GLY A 309 9.28 -16.65 -25.12
C GLY A 309 8.47 -17.26 -26.28
N THR A 310 8.52 -16.57 -27.42
CA THR A 310 8.08 -17.02 -28.74
C THR A 310 9.19 -16.78 -29.77
N GLU A 311 8.97 -17.17 -31.02
CA GLU A 311 9.86 -16.89 -32.15
C GLU A 311 10.15 -15.39 -32.37
N ASN A 312 9.29 -14.51 -31.83
CA ASN A 312 9.43 -13.06 -31.92
C ASN A 312 10.20 -12.45 -30.74
N SER A 313 10.48 -13.23 -29.70
CA SER A 313 11.12 -12.73 -28.48
C SER A 313 12.62 -12.54 -28.65
N SER A 314 13.15 -11.43 -28.15
CA SER A 314 14.57 -11.09 -28.30
C SER A 314 15.47 -11.89 -27.33
N PRO A 315 16.70 -12.25 -27.74
CA PRO A 315 17.69 -12.81 -26.83
C PRO A 315 17.98 -11.91 -25.63
N GLU A 316 17.84 -10.59 -25.79
CA GLU A 316 18.10 -9.59 -24.78
C GLU A 316 17.06 -9.61 -23.66
N THR A 317 15.75 -9.64 -23.96
CA THR A 317 14.70 -9.74 -22.92
C THR A 317 14.82 -11.03 -22.13
N ARG A 318 15.05 -12.16 -22.83
CA ARG A 318 15.26 -13.48 -22.24
C ARG A 318 16.45 -13.49 -21.29
N LYS A 319 17.59 -12.94 -21.73
CA LYS A 319 18.80 -12.85 -20.90
C LYS A 319 18.56 -11.97 -19.68
N ARG A 320 17.95 -10.79 -19.83
CA ARG A 320 17.65 -9.90 -18.70
C ARG A 320 16.79 -10.57 -17.63
N ALA A 321 15.74 -11.30 -18.05
CA ALA A 321 14.88 -12.02 -17.13
C ALA A 321 15.66 -13.08 -16.32
N LYS A 322 16.50 -13.86 -17.01
CA LYS A 322 17.37 -14.87 -16.38
C LYS A 322 18.37 -14.23 -15.40
N ASP A 323 19.10 -13.20 -15.84
CA ASP A 323 20.14 -12.54 -15.04
C ASP A 323 19.53 -11.91 -13.77
N LEU A 324 18.33 -11.30 -13.86
CA LEU A 324 17.62 -10.80 -12.69
C LEU A 324 17.20 -11.94 -11.74
N ALA A 325 16.64 -13.02 -12.29
CA ALA A 325 16.21 -14.16 -11.50
C ALA A 325 17.37 -14.80 -10.72
N GLU A 326 18.55 -14.91 -11.34
CA GLU A 326 19.80 -15.35 -10.71
C GLU A 326 20.27 -14.37 -9.62
N ALA A 327 20.23 -13.06 -9.89
CA ALA A 327 20.64 -12.03 -8.94
C ALA A 327 19.80 -12.06 -7.65
N ILE A 328 18.48 -12.12 -7.76
CA ILE A 328 17.58 -12.17 -6.60
C ILE A 328 17.45 -13.56 -5.97
N GLY A 329 17.94 -14.60 -6.65
CA GLY A 329 17.92 -15.99 -6.17
C GLY A 329 16.62 -16.76 -6.43
N SER A 330 15.69 -16.26 -7.24
CA SER A 330 14.42 -16.95 -7.52
C SER A 330 14.62 -18.28 -8.27
N TYR A 331 13.66 -19.21 -8.15
CA TYR A 331 13.64 -20.41 -8.99
C TYR A 331 13.15 -20.04 -10.40
N HIS A 332 14.07 -20.01 -11.37
CA HIS A 332 13.77 -19.56 -12.73
C HIS A 332 13.48 -20.71 -13.68
N THR A 333 12.43 -20.57 -14.49
CA THR A 333 12.13 -21.46 -15.62
C THR A 333 12.08 -20.67 -16.91
N ASP A 334 12.61 -21.25 -17.98
CA ASP A 334 12.67 -20.63 -19.29
C ASP A 334 12.03 -21.58 -20.31
N LEU A 335 11.00 -21.11 -21.03
CA LEU A 335 10.25 -21.91 -22.00
C LEU A 335 9.94 -21.13 -23.28
N ASN A 336 9.75 -21.88 -24.37
CA ASN A 336 9.18 -21.37 -25.63
C ASN A 336 7.77 -21.92 -25.81
N MET A 337 6.82 -21.07 -26.22
CA MET A 337 5.41 -21.47 -26.38
C MET A 337 4.94 -21.61 -27.83
N ASP A 338 5.83 -21.52 -28.81
CA ASP A 338 5.49 -21.54 -30.25
C ASP A 338 4.67 -22.76 -30.66
N ALA A 339 4.96 -23.92 -30.08
CA ALA A 339 4.22 -25.15 -30.32
C ALA A 339 2.75 -25.02 -29.88
N VAL A 340 2.49 -24.37 -28.75
CA VAL A 340 1.14 -24.16 -28.21
C VAL A 340 0.39 -23.12 -29.03
N VAL A 341 1.05 -22.00 -29.36
CA VAL A 341 0.50 -20.94 -30.22
C VAL A 341 0.13 -21.50 -31.59
N THR A 342 1.03 -22.28 -32.20
CA THR A 342 0.83 -22.92 -33.49
C THR A 342 -0.34 -23.90 -33.45
N SER A 343 -0.46 -24.70 -32.38
CA SER A 343 -1.56 -25.65 -32.22
C SER A 343 -2.93 -24.96 -32.20
N ILE A 344 -3.06 -23.83 -31.48
CA ILE A 344 -4.29 -23.04 -31.45
C ILE A 344 -4.59 -22.42 -32.82
N ARG A 345 -3.57 -21.87 -33.50
CA ARG A 345 -3.72 -21.30 -34.85
C ARG A 345 -4.17 -22.36 -35.86
N THR A 346 -3.56 -23.54 -35.81
CA THR A 346 -3.91 -24.68 -36.68
C THR A 346 -5.35 -25.12 -36.45
N LEU A 347 -5.79 -25.23 -35.20
CA LEU A 347 -7.17 -25.60 -34.87
C LEU A 347 -8.17 -24.60 -35.46
N PHE A 348 -7.91 -23.30 -35.33
CA PHE A 348 -8.74 -22.25 -35.93
C PHE A 348 -8.78 -22.35 -37.45
N ALA A 349 -7.63 -22.57 -38.09
CA ALA A 349 -7.52 -22.71 -39.54
C ALA A 349 -8.29 -23.92 -40.07
N VAL A 350 -8.16 -25.08 -39.41
CA VAL A 350 -8.86 -26.31 -39.77
C VAL A 350 -10.38 -26.16 -39.61
N THR A 351 -10.82 -25.44 -38.57
CA THR A 351 -12.25 -25.30 -38.25
C THR A 351 -12.95 -24.26 -39.12
N THR A 352 -12.27 -23.17 -39.47
CA THR A 352 -12.88 -22.02 -40.18
C THR A 352 -12.50 -21.95 -41.67
N GLY A 353 -11.48 -22.69 -42.09
CA GLY A 353 -10.90 -22.58 -43.43
C GLY A 353 -10.09 -21.30 -43.67
N LYS A 354 -9.83 -20.48 -42.64
CA LYS A 354 -9.05 -19.22 -42.73
C LYS A 354 -7.87 -19.25 -41.78
N THR A 355 -6.71 -18.82 -42.28
CA THR A 355 -5.49 -18.68 -41.46
C THR A 355 -5.23 -17.20 -41.20
N PRO A 356 -5.28 -16.72 -39.95
CA PRO A 356 -4.95 -15.34 -39.63
C PRO A 356 -3.46 -15.07 -39.87
N LEU A 357 -3.14 -13.89 -40.39
CA LEU A 357 -1.77 -13.45 -40.65
C LEU A 357 -1.41 -12.23 -39.80
N PHE A 358 -0.12 -12.10 -39.43
CA PHE A 358 0.39 -10.84 -38.88
C PHE A 358 0.32 -9.73 -39.93
N LYS A 359 0.25 -8.48 -39.48
CA LYS A 359 0.14 -7.30 -40.36
C LYS A 359 1.30 -7.23 -41.35
N ILE A 360 2.51 -7.55 -40.90
CA ILE A 360 3.71 -7.57 -41.75
C ILE A 360 3.66 -8.64 -42.87
N HIS A 361 2.80 -9.64 -42.70
CA HIS A 361 2.57 -10.71 -43.69
C HIS A 361 1.28 -10.48 -44.50
N GLY A 362 0.74 -9.26 -44.48
CA GLY A 362 -0.46 -8.87 -45.23
C GLY A 362 -1.79 -9.13 -44.51
N GLY A 363 -1.76 -9.47 -43.22
CA GLY A 363 -2.98 -9.63 -42.41
C GLY A 363 -3.67 -8.31 -42.07
N THR A 364 -4.97 -8.36 -41.80
CA THR A 364 -5.73 -7.20 -41.31
C THR A 364 -5.34 -6.81 -39.88
N GLN A 365 -5.71 -5.60 -39.45
CA GLN A 365 -5.51 -5.16 -38.06
C GLN A 365 -6.18 -6.12 -37.05
N THR A 366 -7.35 -6.65 -37.38
CA THR A 366 -8.09 -7.61 -36.54
C THR A 366 -7.33 -8.93 -36.39
N GLU A 367 -6.80 -9.48 -37.48
CA GLU A 367 -6.01 -10.71 -37.45
C GLU A 367 -4.74 -10.53 -36.62
N ASN A 368 -4.04 -9.42 -36.86
CA ASN A 368 -2.80 -9.09 -36.17
C ASN A 368 -3.01 -8.97 -34.64
N LEU A 369 -4.05 -8.22 -34.23
CA LEU A 369 -4.40 -8.09 -32.82
C LEU A 369 -4.85 -9.43 -32.21
N ALA A 370 -5.58 -10.26 -32.96
CA ALA A 370 -5.98 -11.59 -32.49
C ALA A 370 -4.76 -12.50 -32.23
N LEU A 371 -3.73 -12.43 -33.09
CA LEU A 371 -2.50 -13.21 -32.93
C LEU A 371 -1.62 -12.75 -31.76
N GLN A 372 -1.60 -11.44 -31.47
CA GLN A 372 -0.95 -10.94 -30.25
C GLN A 372 -1.73 -11.37 -29.00
N ASN A 373 -3.04 -11.18 -29.01
CA ASN A 373 -3.90 -11.52 -27.89
C ASN A 373 -3.85 -13.00 -27.52
N ILE A 374 -3.77 -13.92 -28.49
CA ILE A 374 -3.71 -15.35 -28.18
C ILE A 374 -2.38 -15.71 -27.50
N GLN A 375 -1.26 -15.13 -27.92
CA GLN A 375 0.03 -15.30 -27.23
C GLN A 375 -0.05 -14.78 -25.79
N ALA A 376 -0.62 -13.59 -25.59
CA ALA A 376 -0.79 -12.98 -24.28
C ALA A 376 -1.65 -13.83 -23.33
N ARG A 377 -2.78 -14.38 -23.81
CA ARG A 377 -3.66 -15.26 -23.01
C ARG A 377 -3.03 -16.62 -22.70
N LEU A 378 -2.25 -17.18 -23.63
CA LEU A 378 -1.55 -18.43 -23.40
C LEU A 378 -0.48 -18.29 -22.29
N ARG A 379 0.18 -17.14 -22.18
CA ARG A 379 1.07 -16.85 -21.03
C ARG A 379 0.34 -16.92 -19.70
N MET A 380 -0.88 -16.38 -19.62
CA MET A 380 -1.69 -16.45 -18.40
C MET A 380 -2.04 -17.91 -18.06
N LEU A 381 -2.52 -18.68 -19.04
CA LEU A 381 -2.86 -20.09 -18.85
C LEU A 381 -1.66 -20.89 -18.34
N LEU A 382 -0.50 -20.71 -18.97
CA LEU A 382 0.74 -21.36 -18.55
C LEU A 382 1.17 -20.90 -17.16
N SER A 383 1.02 -19.61 -16.83
CA SER A 383 1.37 -19.09 -15.51
C SER A 383 0.62 -19.80 -14.39
N TYR A 384 -0.69 -20.00 -14.55
CA TYR A 384 -1.49 -20.74 -13.57
C TYR A 384 -1.14 -22.23 -13.51
N MET A 385 -0.86 -22.86 -14.65
CA MET A 385 -0.41 -24.26 -14.68
C MET A 385 0.90 -24.44 -13.90
N PHE A 386 1.89 -23.58 -14.14
CA PHE A 386 3.16 -23.63 -13.45
C PHE A 386 3.03 -23.22 -11.98
N ALA A 387 2.20 -22.23 -11.65
CA ALA A 387 1.94 -21.85 -10.26
C ALA A 387 1.36 -23.01 -9.44
N GLN A 388 0.53 -23.85 -10.05
CA GLN A 388 -0.09 -25.00 -9.40
C GLN A 388 0.85 -26.22 -9.30
N LEU A 389 1.75 -26.41 -10.28
CA LEU A 389 2.55 -27.65 -10.41
C LEU A 389 4.04 -27.50 -10.12
N SER A 390 4.61 -26.28 -10.14
CA SER A 390 6.05 -26.08 -9.84
C SER A 390 6.44 -26.56 -8.43
N PRO A 391 5.63 -26.34 -7.38
CA PRO A 391 5.85 -26.96 -6.07
C PRO A 391 5.99 -28.49 -6.15
N TRP A 392 5.08 -29.14 -6.87
CA TRP A 392 5.08 -30.59 -7.06
C TRP A 392 6.34 -31.07 -7.80
N VAL A 393 6.78 -30.35 -8.85
CA VAL A 393 8.04 -30.65 -9.57
C VAL A 393 9.25 -30.56 -8.64
N ARG A 394 9.21 -29.64 -7.67
CA ARG A 394 10.26 -29.46 -6.66
C ARG A 394 10.10 -30.34 -5.43
N GLY A 395 9.12 -31.24 -5.42
CA GLY A 395 8.93 -32.24 -4.37
C GLY A 395 8.20 -31.75 -3.11
N PHE A 396 7.45 -30.64 -3.18
CA PHE A 396 6.63 -30.16 -2.06
C PHE A 396 5.17 -29.89 -2.46
N ASN A 397 4.27 -29.97 -1.48
CA ASN A 397 2.83 -29.81 -1.69
C ASN A 397 2.40 -28.35 -1.53
N GLY A 398 1.39 -27.94 -2.32
CA GLY A 398 0.78 -26.62 -2.27
C GLY A 398 0.83 -25.92 -3.63
N GLY A 399 0.26 -24.71 -3.68
CA GLY A 399 0.28 -23.86 -4.88
C GLY A 399 0.98 -22.53 -4.61
N LEU A 400 1.25 -21.81 -5.70
CA LEU A 400 1.82 -20.46 -5.70
C LEU A 400 0.75 -19.44 -6.07
N LEU A 401 0.83 -18.24 -5.49
CA LEU A 401 0.02 -17.10 -5.91
C LEU A 401 0.63 -16.50 -7.19
N VAL A 402 -0.16 -16.37 -8.25
CA VAL A 402 0.27 -15.71 -9.47
C VAL A 402 0.28 -14.19 -9.25
N LEU A 403 1.44 -13.57 -9.51
CA LEU A 403 1.62 -12.13 -9.42
C LEU A 403 1.42 -11.46 -10.79
N GLY A 404 0.56 -10.45 -10.81
CA GLY A 404 0.38 -9.54 -11.94
C GLY A 404 1.48 -8.48 -11.97
N SER A 405 1.63 -7.81 -13.11
CA SER A 405 2.59 -6.71 -13.28
C SER A 405 2.04 -5.58 -14.15
N ALA A 406 0.74 -5.35 -14.11
CA ALA A 406 0.14 -4.18 -14.75
C ALA A 406 0.32 -2.95 -13.83
N ASN A 407 0.81 -1.84 -14.36
CA ASN A 407 0.91 -0.57 -13.60
C ASN A 407 -0.41 0.23 -13.66
N VAL A 408 -0.52 1.27 -12.85
CA VAL A 408 -1.77 2.06 -12.72
C VAL A 408 -2.10 2.84 -14.00
N ASP A 409 -1.09 3.26 -14.75
CA ASP A 409 -1.27 4.10 -15.95
C ASP A 409 -1.87 3.28 -17.09
N GLU A 410 -1.31 2.09 -17.37
CA GLU A 410 -1.88 1.13 -18.34
C GLU A 410 -3.27 0.66 -17.92
N SER A 411 -3.46 0.40 -16.62
CA SER A 411 -4.76 0.02 -16.06
C SER A 411 -5.82 1.11 -16.25
N LEU A 412 -5.43 2.38 -16.10
CA LEU A 412 -6.31 3.53 -16.32
C LEU A 412 -6.71 3.65 -17.79
N ARG A 413 -5.76 3.48 -18.71
CA ARG A 413 -6.01 3.53 -20.15
C ARG A 413 -6.78 2.31 -20.66
N GLY A 414 -6.63 1.16 -19.98
CA GLY A 414 -7.07 -0.13 -20.48
C GLY A 414 -6.14 -0.70 -21.55
N TYR A 415 -4.87 -0.30 -21.57
CA TYR A 415 -3.86 -0.80 -22.50
C TYR A 415 -3.32 -2.15 -22.02
N MET A 416 -4.12 -3.20 -22.20
CA MET A 416 -3.79 -4.59 -21.84
C MET A 416 -4.66 -5.57 -22.63
N THR A 417 -4.24 -6.83 -22.74
CA THR A 417 -5.12 -7.87 -23.27
C THR A 417 -6.00 -8.43 -22.17
N LYS A 418 -7.33 -8.34 -22.32
CA LYS A 418 -8.24 -8.95 -21.34
C LYS A 418 -7.96 -10.46 -21.19
N TYR A 419 -7.72 -10.88 -19.95
CA TYR A 419 -7.33 -12.24 -19.53
C TYR A 419 -5.94 -12.70 -20.00
N ASP A 420 -4.99 -11.77 -20.18
CA ASP A 420 -3.57 -12.08 -20.20
C ASP A 420 -2.95 -12.00 -18.78
N CYS A 421 -1.61 -11.95 -18.69
CA CYS A 421 -0.88 -11.83 -17.42
C CYS A 421 -1.10 -10.51 -16.65
N SER A 422 -1.88 -9.56 -17.19
CA SER A 422 -2.44 -8.45 -16.40
C SER A 422 -3.47 -8.94 -15.38
N SER A 423 -4.11 -10.09 -15.64
CA SER A 423 -5.03 -10.77 -14.73
C SER A 423 -4.27 -11.87 -13.98
N ALA A 424 -4.18 -11.71 -12.66
CA ALA A 424 -3.47 -12.60 -11.76
C ALA A 424 -4.21 -12.68 -10.42
N ASP A 425 -3.69 -13.44 -9.45
CA ASP A 425 -4.32 -13.54 -8.13
C ASP A 425 -4.21 -12.21 -7.37
N ILE A 426 -3.02 -11.61 -7.41
CA ILE A 426 -2.74 -10.29 -6.82
C ILE A 426 -1.72 -9.51 -7.67
N ASN A 427 -1.72 -8.18 -7.56
CA ASN A 427 -0.79 -7.31 -8.27
C ASN A 427 -0.22 -6.23 -7.32
N PRO A 428 1.03 -6.35 -6.88
CA PRO A 428 1.63 -5.43 -5.90
C PRO A 428 1.95 -4.04 -6.49
N ILE A 429 2.01 -3.91 -7.81
CA ILE A 429 2.33 -2.65 -8.50
C ILE A 429 1.11 -1.99 -9.17
N GLY A 430 -0.08 -2.57 -9.05
CA GLY A 430 -1.29 -2.10 -9.73
C GLY A 430 -1.74 -0.68 -9.36
N GLY A 431 -1.26 -0.16 -8.23
CA GLY A 431 -1.50 1.22 -7.78
C GLY A 431 -0.35 2.20 -8.01
N ILE A 432 0.75 1.77 -8.67
CA ILE A 432 1.99 2.56 -8.82
C ILE A 432 2.13 3.03 -10.27
N SER A 433 2.54 4.28 -10.48
CA SER A 433 2.78 4.85 -11.81
C SER A 433 4.06 4.31 -12.43
N LYS A 434 4.13 4.28 -13.77
CA LYS A 434 5.32 3.88 -14.53
C LYS A 434 6.54 4.71 -14.15
N THR A 435 6.33 6.00 -13.90
CA THR A 435 7.37 6.95 -13.48
C THR A 435 7.93 6.60 -12.10
N ASP A 436 7.07 6.24 -11.15
CA ASP A 436 7.49 5.83 -9.81
C ASP A 436 8.15 4.43 -9.83
N LEU A 437 7.71 3.52 -10.71
CA LEU A 437 8.38 2.24 -10.91
C LEU A 437 9.81 2.41 -11.44
N LYS A 438 10.04 3.31 -12.42
CA LYS A 438 11.39 3.64 -12.90
C LYS A 438 12.28 4.16 -11.77
N ARG A 439 11.76 5.09 -10.95
CA ARG A 439 12.48 5.64 -9.79
C ARG A 439 12.78 4.56 -8.76
N PHE A 440 11.81 3.70 -8.45
CA PHE A 440 11.99 2.57 -7.54
C PHE A 440 13.08 1.61 -8.04
N ILE A 441 13.11 1.25 -9.32
CA ILE A 441 14.15 0.36 -9.87
C ILE A 441 15.55 0.99 -9.76
N ALA A 442 15.68 2.30 -10.03
CA ALA A 442 16.96 3.01 -9.85
C ALA A 442 17.40 3.03 -8.38
N TYR A 443 16.49 3.25 -7.45
CA TYR A 443 16.75 3.14 -6.02
C TYR A 443 17.16 1.71 -5.61
N ALA A 444 16.42 0.71 -6.08
CA ALA A 444 16.62 -0.70 -5.78
C ALA A 444 17.97 -1.23 -6.27
N GLN A 445 18.45 -0.73 -7.41
CA GLN A 445 19.78 -1.08 -7.96
C GLN A 445 20.87 -0.90 -6.92
N THR A 446 20.86 0.25 -6.23
CA THR A 446 21.86 0.56 -5.19
C THR A 446 21.47 -0.06 -3.85
N LYS A 447 20.19 0.03 -3.46
CA LYS A 447 19.72 -0.43 -2.15
C LYS A 447 19.91 -1.93 -1.94
N PHE A 448 19.70 -2.73 -2.97
CA PHE A 448 19.73 -4.19 -2.92
C PHE A 448 20.97 -4.80 -3.59
N ASP A 449 21.93 -3.98 -4.03
CA ASP A 449 23.13 -4.41 -4.76
C ASP A 449 22.77 -5.26 -6.00
N LEU A 450 21.88 -4.73 -6.84
CA LEU A 450 21.38 -5.37 -8.05
C LEU A 450 21.78 -4.56 -9.29
N PRO A 451 23.06 -4.57 -9.71
CA PRO A 451 23.52 -3.79 -10.86
C PRO A 451 22.80 -4.16 -12.17
N ILE A 452 22.24 -5.38 -12.26
CA ILE A 452 21.43 -5.83 -13.40
C ILE A 452 20.22 -4.93 -13.68
N LEU A 453 19.72 -4.20 -12.67
CA LEU A 453 18.57 -3.31 -12.79
C LEU A 453 18.80 -2.13 -13.76
N GLU A 454 20.05 -1.71 -13.96
CA GLU A 454 20.41 -0.70 -14.97
C GLU A 454 19.89 -1.08 -16.36
N HIS A 455 20.03 -2.35 -16.73
CA HIS A 455 19.63 -2.86 -18.04
C HIS A 455 18.11 -2.79 -18.27
N PHE A 456 17.31 -2.71 -17.21
CA PHE A 456 15.86 -2.54 -17.30
C PHE A 456 15.47 -1.06 -17.45
N LEU A 457 16.27 -0.15 -16.89
CA LEU A 457 16.05 1.30 -16.99
C LEU A 457 16.38 1.83 -18.38
N THR A 458 17.46 1.31 -18.99
CA THR A 458 17.94 1.77 -20.30
C THR A 458 17.33 1.02 -21.48
N ALA A 459 16.60 -0.07 -21.24
CA ALA A 459 15.94 -0.83 -22.30
C ALA A 459 14.74 -0.06 -22.88
N VAL A 460 14.56 -0.15 -24.19
CA VAL A 460 13.37 0.37 -24.86
C VAL A 460 12.16 -0.51 -24.50
N PRO A 461 11.06 0.05 -23.96
CA PRO A 461 9.84 -0.70 -23.71
C PRO A 461 9.25 -1.26 -25.01
N THR A 462 9.08 -2.58 -25.08
CA THR A 462 8.47 -3.26 -26.23
C THR A 462 7.78 -4.56 -25.80
N ALA A 463 6.65 -4.88 -26.42
CA ALA A 463 5.84 -6.06 -26.11
C ALA A 463 6.30 -7.35 -26.85
N GLU A 464 7.15 -7.24 -27.88
CA GLU A 464 7.70 -8.37 -28.68
C GLU A 464 6.64 -9.43 -29.09
N LEU A 465 5.41 -9.00 -29.42
CA LEU A 465 4.31 -9.90 -29.82
C LEU A 465 4.13 -10.03 -31.33
N GLU A 466 4.76 -9.14 -32.10
CA GLU A 466 4.83 -9.16 -33.56
C GLU A 466 6.28 -9.39 -34.03
N PRO A 467 6.51 -9.92 -35.23
CA PRO A 467 7.87 -10.07 -35.75
C PRO A 467 8.49 -8.69 -36.01
N ILE A 468 9.67 -8.48 -35.43
CA ILE A 468 10.42 -7.22 -35.50
C ILE A 468 11.09 -7.09 -36.88
N THR A 469 11.04 -5.91 -37.49
CA THR A 469 11.82 -5.60 -38.71
C THR A 469 12.85 -4.51 -38.41
N SER A 470 13.80 -4.25 -39.32
CA SER A 470 14.79 -3.17 -39.16
C SER A 470 14.17 -1.79 -38.93
N ASP A 471 12.91 -1.62 -39.36
CA ASP A 471 12.22 -0.32 -39.42
C ASP A 471 11.02 -0.24 -38.47
N TYR A 472 10.71 -1.31 -37.71
CA TYR A 472 9.54 -1.35 -36.83
C TYR A 472 9.83 -2.10 -35.52
N VAL A 473 9.76 -1.36 -34.42
CA VAL A 473 9.72 -1.86 -33.04
C VAL A 473 8.41 -1.38 -32.41
N GLN A 474 7.66 -2.30 -31.82
CA GLN A 474 6.42 -1.97 -31.12
C GLN A 474 6.75 -1.23 -29.82
N ALA A 475 6.50 0.07 -29.76
CA ALA A 475 6.72 0.90 -28.58
C ALA A 475 5.38 1.33 -27.96
N ASP A 476 5.22 1.10 -26.66
CA ASP A 476 3.94 1.25 -25.94
C ASP A 476 3.35 2.67 -26.08
N GLU A 477 4.16 3.72 -25.92
CA GLU A 477 3.71 5.12 -26.00
C GLU A 477 3.22 5.50 -27.42
N VAL A 478 3.84 4.92 -28.46
CA VAL A 478 3.43 5.12 -29.85
C VAL A 478 2.08 4.45 -30.11
N ASP A 479 1.90 3.23 -29.61
CA ASP A 479 0.64 2.49 -29.72
C ASP A 479 -0.50 3.17 -28.92
N MET A 480 -0.19 3.72 -27.74
CA MET A 480 -1.16 4.46 -26.92
C MET A 480 -1.51 5.83 -27.49
N GLY A 481 -0.61 6.42 -28.31
CA GLY A 481 -0.72 7.77 -28.85
C GLY A 481 -0.46 8.87 -27.80
N MET A 482 0.22 8.54 -26.71
CA MET A 482 0.56 9.44 -25.61
C MET A 482 1.70 8.86 -24.78
N THR A 483 2.47 9.75 -24.13
CA THR A 483 3.53 9.37 -23.20
C THR A 483 2.97 8.92 -21.85
N TYR A 484 3.75 8.16 -21.09
CA TYR A 484 3.41 7.81 -19.70
C TYR A 484 3.34 9.06 -18.80
N ASP A 485 4.11 10.10 -19.09
CA ASP A 485 4.08 11.35 -18.33
C ASP A 485 2.74 12.08 -18.51
N GLU A 486 2.26 12.19 -19.75
CA GLU A 486 0.93 12.74 -20.07
C GLU A 486 -0.17 11.90 -19.42
N LEU A 487 -0.09 10.57 -19.55
CA LEU A 487 -1.08 9.65 -18.98
C LEU A 487 -1.15 9.76 -17.45
N SER A 488 -0.02 9.92 -16.78
CA SER A 488 0.05 10.16 -15.34
C SER A 488 -0.62 11.48 -14.94
N ILE A 489 -0.45 12.55 -15.74
CA ILE A 489 -1.14 13.83 -15.54
C ILE A 489 -2.66 13.65 -15.70
N PHE A 490 -3.11 12.99 -16.77
CA PHE A 490 -4.54 12.71 -16.98
C PHE A 490 -5.14 11.91 -15.81
N GLY A 491 -4.41 10.92 -15.30
CA GLY A 491 -4.81 10.14 -14.13
C GLY A 491 -5.00 10.99 -12.87
N ARG A 492 -4.03 11.87 -12.56
CA ARG A 492 -4.11 12.78 -11.41
C ARG A 492 -5.26 13.77 -11.55
N LEU A 493 -5.38 14.45 -12.70
CA LEU A 493 -6.47 15.40 -12.94
C LEU A 493 -7.84 14.72 -12.80
N ARG A 494 -8.00 13.53 -13.38
CA ARG A 494 -9.26 12.77 -13.31
C ARG A 494 -9.59 12.32 -11.89
N LYS A 495 -8.64 11.69 -11.19
CA LYS A 495 -8.93 10.96 -9.95
C LYS A 495 -8.67 11.77 -8.68
N VAL A 496 -7.62 12.58 -8.64
CA VAL A 496 -7.26 13.40 -7.48
C VAL A 496 -8.03 14.72 -7.53
N GLU A 497 -7.89 15.47 -8.62
CA GLU A 497 -8.54 16.79 -8.78
C GLU A 497 -10.02 16.72 -9.21
N LYS A 498 -10.54 15.51 -9.45
CA LYS A 498 -11.93 15.24 -9.86
C LYS A 498 -12.34 16.00 -11.14
N CYS A 499 -11.40 16.29 -12.02
CA CYS A 499 -11.68 16.96 -13.27
C CYS A 499 -12.44 16.03 -14.23
N GLY A 500 -13.61 16.49 -14.68
CA GLY A 500 -14.24 15.99 -15.91
C GLY A 500 -13.52 16.52 -17.17
N PRO A 501 -13.97 16.13 -18.37
CA PRO A 501 -13.28 16.47 -19.62
C PRO A 501 -13.06 17.97 -19.81
N TYR A 502 -14.08 18.79 -19.55
CA TYR A 502 -13.99 20.24 -19.75
C TYR A 502 -13.04 20.94 -18.76
N SER A 503 -13.09 20.57 -17.48
CA SER A 503 -12.18 21.11 -16.47
C SER A 503 -10.73 20.67 -16.72
N MET A 504 -10.54 19.43 -17.16
CA MET A 504 -9.22 18.90 -17.52
C MET A 504 -8.65 19.68 -18.71
N PHE A 505 -9.42 19.82 -19.79
CA PHE A 505 -9.06 20.66 -20.93
C PHE A 505 -8.63 22.06 -20.51
N ARG A 506 -9.46 22.76 -19.72
CA ARG A 506 -9.14 24.12 -19.25
C ARG A 506 -7.83 24.19 -18.48
N ARG A 507 -7.53 23.16 -17.69
CA ARG A 507 -6.29 23.08 -16.93
C ARG A 507 -5.09 22.85 -17.85
N LEU A 508 -5.19 21.86 -18.74
CA LEU A 508 -4.12 21.50 -19.68
C LEU A 508 -3.80 22.62 -20.67
N VAL A 509 -4.80 23.36 -21.16
CA VAL A 509 -4.57 24.55 -22.01
C VAL A 509 -3.68 25.58 -21.32
N GLN A 510 -3.78 25.71 -19.99
CA GLN A 510 -2.93 26.61 -19.23
C GLN A 510 -1.55 25.99 -19.01
N ASP A 511 -1.52 24.77 -18.48
CA ASP A 511 -0.30 24.07 -18.08
C ASP A 511 0.62 23.75 -19.27
N TRP A 512 0.04 23.46 -20.44
CA TRP A 512 0.76 23.08 -21.67
C TRP A 512 0.84 24.21 -22.70
N SER A 513 0.40 25.43 -22.35
CA SER A 513 0.40 26.60 -23.25
C SER A 513 1.76 26.95 -23.87
N SER A 514 2.86 26.48 -23.27
CA SER A 514 4.22 26.71 -23.77
C SER A 514 4.61 25.79 -24.93
N PHE A 515 3.93 24.66 -25.14
CA PHE A 515 4.29 23.69 -26.17
C PHE A 515 3.09 23.07 -26.93
N LEU A 516 1.85 23.33 -26.52
CA LEU A 516 0.63 22.92 -27.25
C LEU A 516 -0.33 24.10 -27.42
N SER A 517 -0.99 24.15 -28.58
CA SER A 517 -2.10 25.06 -28.81
C SER A 517 -3.37 24.61 -28.08
N PRO A 518 -4.39 25.48 -27.93
CA PRO A 518 -5.68 25.06 -27.38
C PRO A 518 -6.37 23.95 -28.17
N ILE A 519 -6.09 23.79 -29.47
CA ILE A 519 -6.66 22.70 -30.27
C ILE A 519 -5.97 21.38 -29.93
N GLU A 520 -4.65 21.41 -29.78
CA GLU A 520 -3.84 20.22 -29.46
C GLU A 520 -3.96 19.80 -27.98
N SER A 521 -4.34 20.71 -27.10
CA SER A 521 -4.55 20.45 -25.66
C SER A 521 -5.89 19.78 -25.35
N SER A 522 -6.71 19.46 -26.36
CA SER A 522 -7.96 18.73 -26.17
C SER A 522 -7.66 17.27 -25.82
N PRO A 523 -8.06 16.79 -24.62
CA PRO A 523 -7.82 15.40 -24.19
C PRO A 523 -8.65 14.37 -24.96
#